data_AF-A0A1F9APL8-F1
#
_entry.id   AF-A0A1F9APL8-F1
#
_cell.length_a   1.000
_cell.length_b   1.000
_cell.length_c   1.000
_cell.angle_alpha   90.00
_cell.angle_beta   90.00
_cell.angle_gamma   90.00
#
_symmetry.space_group_name_H-M   'P 1'
#
loop_
_entity.id
_entity.type
_entity.pdbx_description
1 polymer ?
#
loop_
_entity_poly.entity_id
_entity_poly.type
_entity_poly.pdbx_seq_one_letter_code
_entity_poly.pdbx_strand_id
1 'polypeptide(L)'
;MEIVRKFKKNKKRLGDWKVPTDEVKPGRRLKLEEGVAREFDLPPGMIAAVQAQLDLDRLAADLQGRNPDAGRKVFDEFGTRWMQAVMAAGDGEFKDRTGEMVEIVAGQTGLRFPHVFSRYLELSLLSLRPQDKWNILQSTTHRLVFQEYSCAIFEKLKAAGLDLRGTPCGAICFARFGQAMRKAQIGCAISHTKRMDPDGLCEFQFLNR
;
A
#
# COMPACT_ATOMS: atom_id res chain seq x y z
N MET A 1 -24.38 2.67 -22.89
CA MET A 1 -23.36 2.69 -23.97
C MET A 1 -22.17 1.89 -23.50
N GLU A 2 -22.05 0.66 -24.01
CA GLU A 2 -21.09 -0.34 -23.59
C GLU A 2 -20.01 -0.45 -24.69
N ILE A 3 -18.76 -0.08 -24.38
CA ILE A 3 -17.66 -0.17 -25.35
C ILE A 3 -16.90 -1.48 -25.08
N VAL A 4 -17.34 -2.54 -25.74
CA VAL A 4 -16.63 -3.83 -25.78
C VAL A 4 -15.52 -3.74 -26.82
N ARG A 5 -14.28 -3.47 -26.38
CA ARG A 5 -13.09 -3.65 -27.23
C ARG A 5 -12.75 -5.14 -27.32
N LYS A 6 -12.94 -5.72 -28.50
CA LYS A 6 -12.42 -7.05 -28.88
C LYS A 6 -10.89 -7.06 -28.78
N PHE A 7 -10.34 -7.74 -27.78
CA PHE A 7 -8.91 -8.04 -27.71
C PHE A 7 -8.62 -9.39 -28.38
N LYS A 8 -7.73 -9.37 -29.38
CA LYS A 8 -7.17 -10.57 -30.00
C LYS A 8 -6.48 -11.41 -28.91
N LYS A 9 -6.92 -12.66 -28.75
CA LYS A 9 -6.29 -13.67 -27.90
C LYS A 9 -4.87 -13.92 -28.41
N ASN A 10 -3.88 -13.29 -27.78
CA ASN A 10 -2.49 -13.66 -27.97
C ASN A 10 -2.23 -14.91 -27.10
N LYS A 11 -2.50 -16.10 -27.65
CA LYS A 11 -2.06 -17.39 -27.08
C LYS A 11 -0.54 -17.48 -27.21
N LYS A 12 0.22 -16.75 -26.39
CA LYS A 12 1.58 -17.19 -26.07
C LYS A 12 1.43 -18.37 -25.11
N ARG A 13 1.86 -19.55 -25.59
CA ARG A 13 1.92 -20.80 -24.84
C ARG A 13 2.59 -20.54 -23.49
N LEU A 14 2.02 -21.09 -22.41
CA LEU A 14 2.75 -21.42 -21.18
C LEU A 14 3.81 -22.48 -21.53
N GLY A 15 4.84 -22.06 -22.26
CA GLY A 15 6.05 -22.83 -22.51
C GLY A 15 7.18 -22.15 -21.73
N ASP A 16 7.83 -22.92 -20.88
CA ASP A 16 9.09 -22.61 -20.22
C ASP A 16 9.06 -21.69 -18.98
N TRP A 17 8.07 -21.85 -18.09
CA TRP A 17 8.30 -21.49 -16.69
C TRP A 17 9.21 -22.56 -16.07
N LYS A 18 10.53 -22.33 -16.12
CA LYS A 18 11.46 -23.13 -15.31
C LYS A 18 11.11 -22.87 -13.84
N VAL A 19 10.68 -23.92 -13.14
CA VAL A 19 10.66 -23.92 -11.68
C VAL A 19 12.05 -23.46 -11.24
N PRO A 20 12.19 -22.37 -10.45
CA PRO A 20 13.49 -21.98 -9.94
C PRO A 20 14.10 -23.19 -9.25
N THR A 21 15.25 -23.63 -9.74
CA THR A 21 15.98 -24.74 -9.16
C THR A 21 16.25 -24.45 -7.68
N ASP A 22 16.09 -25.43 -6.80
CA ASP A 22 16.44 -25.32 -5.37
C ASP A 22 17.93 -24.94 -5.16
N GLU A 23 18.75 -25.10 -6.21
CA GLU A 23 20.10 -24.57 -6.29
C GLU A 23 20.12 -23.05 -6.43
N VAL A 24 20.22 -22.38 -5.28
CA VAL A 24 20.71 -21.01 -5.18
C VAL A 24 22.16 -20.99 -5.69
N LYS A 25 22.43 -20.32 -6.82
CA LYS A 25 23.78 -20.15 -7.38
C LYS A 25 24.79 -19.77 -6.27
N PRO A 26 26.03 -20.30 -6.29
CA PRO A 26 27.07 -19.91 -5.34
C PRO A 26 27.19 -18.38 -5.25
N GLY A 27 27.20 -17.84 -4.03
CA GLY A 27 27.24 -16.39 -3.79
C GLY A 27 25.88 -15.66 -3.79
N ARG A 28 24.75 -16.32 -4.09
CA ARG A 28 23.40 -15.72 -3.95
C ARG A 28 22.78 -15.86 -2.56
N ARG A 29 23.25 -16.79 -1.73
CA ARG A 29 22.73 -16.93 -0.35
C ARG A 29 23.15 -15.72 0.47
N LEU A 30 22.16 -15.03 1.04
CA LEU A 30 22.39 -13.99 2.05
C LEU A 30 23.06 -14.63 3.26
N LYS A 31 24.26 -14.15 3.59
CA LYS A 31 24.95 -14.52 4.82
C LYS A 31 24.55 -13.50 5.89
N LEU A 32 24.13 -13.98 7.06
CA LEU A 32 23.97 -13.12 8.22
C LEU A 32 25.37 -12.77 8.74
N GLU A 33 25.59 -11.49 9.02
CA GLU A 33 26.80 -11.04 9.71
C GLU A 33 26.55 -11.22 11.22
N GLU A 34 27.24 -12.17 11.83
CA GLU A 34 27.15 -12.39 13.27
C GLU A 34 27.70 -11.16 14.03
N GLY A 35 26.99 -10.72 15.08
CA GLY A 35 27.42 -9.64 15.96
C GLY A 35 27.07 -8.21 15.51
N VAL A 36 26.37 -8.02 14.38
CA VAL A 36 25.93 -6.68 13.94
C VAL A 36 24.50 -6.41 14.41
N ALA A 37 24.33 -5.42 15.30
CA ALA A 37 23.02 -4.90 15.66
C ALA A 37 22.38 -4.23 14.43
N ARG A 38 21.15 -4.63 14.10
CA ARG A 38 20.38 -4.07 12.99
C ARG A 38 19.09 -3.51 13.54
N GLU A 39 18.69 -2.34 13.06
CA GLU A 39 17.39 -1.78 13.37
C GLU A 39 16.32 -2.49 12.53
N PHE A 40 15.33 -3.00 13.24
CA PHE A 40 14.09 -3.56 12.71
C PHE A 40 12.95 -2.69 13.24
N ASP A 41 11.81 -2.77 12.56
CA ASP A 41 10.59 -2.00 12.85
C ASP A 41 10.58 -0.54 12.37
N LEU A 42 9.42 0.09 12.51
CA LEU A 42 9.21 1.50 12.18
C LEU A 42 9.72 2.39 13.33
N PRO A 43 10.81 3.16 13.16
CA PRO A 43 11.32 3.99 14.23
C PRO A 43 10.33 5.12 14.57
N PRO A 44 10.21 5.53 15.84
CA PRO A 44 9.35 6.65 16.25
C PRO A 44 9.62 7.95 15.48
N GLY A 45 10.87 8.19 15.08
CA GLY A 45 11.26 9.33 14.24
C GLY A 45 10.56 9.33 12.88
N MET A 46 10.37 8.17 12.25
CA MET A 46 9.65 8.07 10.98
C MET A 46 8.16 8.37 11.15
N ILE A 47 7.55 7.91 12.25
CA ILE A 47 6.16 8.23 12.59
C ILE A 47 5.99 9.75 12.66
N ALA A 48 6.84 10.42 13.44
CA ALA A 48 6.81 11.88 13.58
C ALA A 48 7.05 12.61 12.25
N ALA A 49 8.03 12.16 11.45
CA ALA A 49 8.35 12.78 10.16
C ALA A 49 7.21 12.67 9.13
N VAL A 50 6.50 11.54 9.12
CA VAL A 50 5.32 11.36 8.25
C VAL A 50 4.12 12.15 8.78
N GLN A 51 3.84 12.10 10.08
CA GLN A 51 2.72 12.83 10.69
C GLN A 51 2.87 14.35 10.57
N ALA A 52 4.09 14.89 10.65
CA ALA A 52 4.35 16.32 10.45
C ALA A 52 3.92 16.84 9.07
N GLN A 53 3.82 15.95 8.08
CA GLN A 53 3.38 16.30 6.72
C GLN A 53 1.88 16.10 6.49
N LEU A 54 1.16 15.53 7.47
CA LEU A 54 -0.19 15.03 7.31
C LEU A 54 -1.12 15.58 8.39
N ASP A 55 -1.87 16.61 8.01
CA ASP A 55 -2.85 17.26 8.86
C ASP A 55 -4.27 16.74 8.55
N LEU A 56 -4.79 15.89 9.45
CA LEU A 56 -6.14 15.33 9.32
C LEU A 56 -7.24 16.34 9.68
N ASP A 57 -6.95 17.34 10.51
CA ASP A 57 -7.93 18.37 10.87
C ASP A 57 -8.12 19.32 9.69
N ARG A 58 -7.02 19.70 9.03
CA ARG A 58 -7.07 20.42 7.75
C ARG A 58 -7.75 19.62 6.67
N LEU A 59 -7.50 18.31 6.56
CA LEU A 59 -8.20 17.45 5.61
C LEU A 59 -9.73 17.52 5.83
N ALA A 60 -10.18 17.42 7.08
CA ALA A 60 -11.60 17.49 7.41
C ALA A 60 -12.19 18.87 7.04
N ALA A 61 -11.50 19.96 7.41
CA ALA A 61 -11.91 21.32 7.08
C ALA A 61 -11.99 21.55 5.56
N ASP A 62 -11.00 21.05 4.81
CA ASP A 62 -10.97 21.15 3.35
C ASP A 62 -12.15 20.42 2.70
N LEU A 63 -12.76 19.42 3.36
CA LEU A 63 -13.86 18.63 2.83
C LEU A 63 -15.25 19.18 3.21
N GLN A 64 -15.34 20.04 4.23
CA GLN A 64 -16.63 20.58 4.68
C GLN A 64 -17.33 21.37 3.57
N GLY A 65 -18.63 21.08 3.38
CA GLY A 65 -19.46 21.76 2.37
C GLY A 65 -19.11 21.46 0.91
N ARG A 66 -18.15 20.58 0.62
CA ARG A 66 -17.81 20.19 -0.74
C ARG A 66 -18.75 19.12 -1.27
N ASN A 67 -18.99 19.16 -2.58
CA ASN A 67 -19.66 18.08 -3.29
C ASN A 67 -18.73 16.85 -3.42
N PRO A 68 -19.28 15.65 -3.74
CA PRO A 68 -18.49 14.41 -3.80
C PRO A 68 -17.29 14.44 -4.75
N ASP A 69 -17.42 15.08 -5.91
CA ASP A 69 -16.34 15.12 -6.92
C ASP A 69 -15.17 16.01 -6.47
N ALA A 70 -15.47 17.19 -5.92
CA ALA A 70 -14.47 18.07 -5.35
C ALA A 70 -13.81 17.44 -4.11
N GLY A 71 -14.58 16.71 -3.30
CA GLY A 71 -14.07 15.95 -2.17
C GLY A 71 -13.12 14.82 -2.59
N ARG A 72 -13.42 14.15 -3.71
CA ARG A 72 -12.55 13.08 -4.23
C ARG A 72 -11.16 13.58 -4.60
N LYS A 73 -11.05 14.74 -5.25
CA LYS A 73 -9.74 15.33 -5.58
C LYS A 73 -8.91 15.60 -4.32
N VAL A 74 -9.52 16.16 -3.28
CA VAL A 74 -8.86 16.42 -1.99
C VAL A 74 -8.38 15.12 -1.35
N PHE A 75 -9.19 14.06 -1.39
CA PHE A 75 -8.80 12.72 -0.93
C PHE A 75 -7.64 12.13 -1.73
N ASP A 76 -7.67 12.21 -3.06
CA ASP A 76 -6.61 11.67 -3.93
C ASP A 76 -5.27 12.40 -3.69
N GLU A 77 -5.30 13.73 -3.53
CA GLU A 77 -4.12 14.55 -3.22
C GLU A 77 -3.56 14.24 -1.83
N PHE A 78 -4.43 14.07 -0.83
CA PHE A 78 -4.01 13.67 0.51
C PHE A 78 -3.35 12.28 0.51
N GLY A 79 -3.99 11.28 -0.11
CA GLY A 79 -3.44 9.92 -0.21
C GLY A 79 -2.12 9.88 -0.98
N THR A 80 -1.98 10.70 -2.02
CA THR A 80 -0.72 10.85 -2.76
C THR A 80 0.40 11.40 -1.87
N ARG A 81 0.16 12.54 -1.20
CA ARG A 81 1.16 13.17 -0.32
C ARG A 81 1.59 12.24 0.81
N TRP A 82 0.64 11.55 1.42
CA TRP A 82 0.94 10.57 2.47
C TRP A 82 1.89 9.49 1.99
N MET A 83 1.61 8.85 0.85
CA MET A 83 2.50 7.79 0.37
C MET A 83 3.87 8.35 -0.04
N GLN A 84 3.93 9.55 -0.59
CA GLN A 84 5.21 10.21 -0.91
C GLN A 84 6.04 10.47 0.35
N ALA A 85 5.42 10.95 1.43
CA ALA A 85 6.09 11.14 2.72
C ALA A 85 6.62 9.82 3.28
N VAL A 86 5.82 8.75 3.21
CA VAL A 86 6.22 7.39 3.64
C VAL A 86 7.42 6.89 2.84
N MET A 87 7.42 7.07 1.52
CA MET A 87 8.55 6.67 0.67
C MET A 87 9.80 7.48 0.96
N ALA A 88 9.68 8.80 1.07
CA ALA A 88 10.82 9.67 1.35
C ALA A 88 11.49 9.31 2.69
N ALA A 89 10.68 9.05 3.71
CA ALA A 89 11.18 8.65 5.03
C ALA A 89 11.75 7.21 5.02
N GLY A 90 10.99 6.24 4.52
CA GLY A 90 11.34 4.81 4.60
C GLY A 90 12.40 4.32 3.60
N ASP A 91 12.68 5.10 2.55
CA ASP A 91 13.82 4.85 1.64
C ASP A 91 15.03 5.74 1.94
N GLY A 92 14.83 6.80 2.71
CA GLY A 92 15.85 7.77 3.08
C GLY A 92 16.39 7.52 4.48
N GLU A 93 16.18 8.50 5.37
CA GLU A 93 16.74 8.53 6.73
C GLU A 93 16.37 7.31 7.57
N PHE A 94 15.17 6.75 7.39
CA PHE A 94 14.64 5.69 8.24
C PHE A 94 14.60 4.33 7.54
N LYS A 95 15.51 4.10 6.61
CA LYS A 95 15.58 2.81 5.91
C LYS A 95 16.08 1.71 6.85
N ASP A 96 15.16 0.85 7.27
CA ASP A 96 15.44 -0.30 8.13
C ASP A 96 16.00 -1.51 7.36
N ARG A 97 16.49 -2.50 8.11
CA ARG A 97 17.04 -3.72 7.52
C ARG A 97 16.01 -4.51 6.70
N THR A 98 14.75 -4.51 7.11
CA THR A 98 13.67 -5.18 6.35
C THR A 98 13.59 -4.63 4.92
N GLY A 99 13.79 -3.32 4.74
CA GLY A 99 13.70 -2.68 3.43
C GLY A 99 14.80 -3.03 2.49
N GLU A 100 16.01 -3.02 3.02
CA GLU A 100 17.17 -3.49 2.29
C GLU A 100 16.97 -4.93 1.83
N MET A 101 16.52 -5.79 2.74
CA MET A 101 16.35 -7.21 2.47
C MET A 101 15.26 -7.48 1.43
N VAL A 102 14.12 -6.78 1.52
CA VAL A 102 13.03 -6.89 0.54
C VAL A 102 13.52 -6.50 -0.85
N GLU A 103 14.29 -5.42 -0.99
CA GLU A 103 14.82 -4.99 -2.29
C GLU A 103 15.91 -5.94 -2.82
N ILE A 104 16.79 -6.46 -1.96
CA ILE A 104 17.80 -7.44 -2.35
C ILE A 104 17.13 -8.71 -2.89
N VAL A 105 16.17 -9.27 -2.15
CA VAL A 105 15.46 -10.48 -2.55
C VAL A 105 14.67 -10.24 -3.84
N ALA A 106 14.01 -9.09 -3.97
CA ALA A 106 13.32 -8.70 -5.18
C ALA A 106 14.27 -8.62 -6.39
N GLY A 107 15.47 -8.05 -6.23
CA GLY A 107 16.50 -8.01 -7.27
C GLY A 107 17.06 -9.38 -7.65
N GLN A 108 17.19 -10.29 -6.68
CA GLN A 108 17.72 -11.64 -6.92
C GLN A 108 16.71 -12.58 -7.60
N THR A 109 15.44 -12.46 -7.22
CA THR A 109 14.35 -13.37 -7.65
C THR A 109 13.54 -12.82 -8.81
N GLY A 110 13.55 -11.50 -9.03
CA GLY A 110 12.63 -10.82 -9.94
C GLY A 110 11.21 -10.67 -9.38
N LEU A 111 10.93 -11.16 -8.16
CA LEU A 111 9.60 -11.11 -7.55
C LEU A 111 9.47 -9.87 -6.66
N ARG A 112 8.81 -8.82 -7.18
CA ARG A 112 8.53 -7.58 -6.43
C ARG A 112 7.20 -7.65 -5.66
N PHE A 113 6.17 -8.24 -6.26
CA PHE A 113 4.86 -8.44 -5.62
C PHE A 113 4.82 -9.78 -4.86
N PRO A 114 4.21 -9.83 -3.66
CA PRO A 114 3.57 -8.73 -2.95
C PRO A 114 4.54 -7.92 -2.07
N HIS A 115 5.73 -8.45 -1.77
CA HIS A 115 6.60 -8.00 -0.67
C HIS A 115 7.00 -6.52 -0.72
N VAL A 116 7.47 -6.03 -1.88
CA VAL A 116 7.86 -4.61 -2.02
C VAL A 116 6.65 -3.70 -1.81
N PHE A 117 5.49 -4.08 -2.36
CA PHE A 117 4.25 -3.32 -2.17
C PHE A 117 3.77 -3.37 -0.72
N SER A 118 3.75 -4.56 -0.11
CA SER A 118 3.31 -4.77 1.28
C SER A 118 4.14 -3.97 2.27
N ARG A 119 5.44 -3.80 2.03
CA ARG A 119 6.28 -2.90 2.84
C ARG A 119 5.72 -1.48 2.89
N TYR A 120 5.44 -0.87 1.75
CA TYR A 120 4.89 0.50 1.74
C TYR A 120 3.48 0.55 2.35
N LEU A 121 2.68 -0.50 2.15
CA LEU A 121 1.37 -0.63 2.79
C LEU A 121 1.50 -0.60 4.31
N GLU A 122 2.38 -1.43 4.88
CA GLU A 122 2.66 -1.52 6.30
C GLU A 122 3.23 -0.22 6.87
N LEU A 123 4.30 0.32 6.27
CA LEU A 123 4.90 1.59 6.70
C LEU A 123 3.86 2.72 6.71
N SER A 124 2.99 2.77 5.71
CA SER A 124 1.93 3.77 5.65
C SER A 124 0.87 3.58 6.73
N LEU A 125 0.51 2.34 7.09
CA LEU A 125 -0.42 2.07 8.19
C LEU A 125 0.17 2.51 9.52
N LEU A 126 1.36 2.01 9.84
CA LEU A 126 2.02 2.22 11.13
C LEU A 126 2.41 3.69 11.37
N SER A 127 2.76 4.44 10.32
CA SER A 127 3.20 5.84 10.44
C SER A 127 2.09 6.82 10.79
N LEU A 128 0.88 6.66 10.26
CA LEU A 128 -0.22 7.60 10.55
C LEU A 128 -1.27 6.99 11.48
N ARG A 129 -1.40 5.66 11.50
CA ARG A 129 -2.50 4.96 12.17
C ARG A 129 -2.02 3.71 12.91
N PRO A 130 -1.10 3.85 13.88
CA PRO A 130 -0.49 2.70 14.56
C PRO A 130 -1.50 1.87 15.38
N GLN A 131 -2.67 2.42 15.72
CA GLN A 131 -3.73 1.72 16.44
C GLN A 131 -4.78 1.06 15.52
N ASP A 132 -4.69 1.24 14.20
CA ASP A 132 -5.62 0.62 13.28
C ASP A 132 -5.46 -0.91 13.32
N LYS A 133 -6.59 -1.63 13.41
CA LYS A 133 -6.66 -3.07 13.31
C LYS A 133 -6.80 -3.46 11.85
N TRP A 134 -5.83 -4.22 11.34
CA TRP A 134 -5.81 -4.68 9.97
C TRP A 134 -5.31 -6.12 9.87
N ASN A 135 -5.57 -6.77 8.74
CA ASN A 135 -5.16 -8.14 8.47
C ASN A 135 -4.85 -8.36 6.99
N ILE A 136 -3.95 -9.29 6.71
CA ILE A 136 -3.67 -9.79 5.36
C ILE A 136 -4.24 -11.19 5.26
N LEU A 137 -5.40 -11.34 4.61
CA LEU A 137 -6.06 -12.64 4.46
C LEU A 137 -5.35 -13.57 3.47
N GLN A 138 -4.68 -12.99 2.48
CA GLN A 138 -3.96 -13.72 1.46
C GLN A 138 -2.77 -12.89 1.00
N SER A 139 -1.59 -13.50 0.86
CA SER A 139 -0.39 -12.87 0.31
C SER A 139 0.37 -13.88 -0.54
N THR A 140 0.17 -13.82 -1.84
CA THR A 140 0.86 -14.66 -2.84
C THR A 140 1.45 -13.77 -3.93
N THR A 141 2.27 -14.34 -4.81
CA THR A 141 2.83 -13.65 -5.99
C THR A 141 1.78 -13.17 -6.99
N HIS A 142 0.52 -13.60 -6.86
CA HIS A 142 -0.58 -13.25 -7.76
C HIS A 142 -1.71 -12.48 -7.06
N ARG A 143 -1.85 -12.61 -5.75
CA ARG A 143 -2.97 -12.02 -5.01
C ARG A 143 -2.57 -11.56 -3.62
N LEU A 144 -2.97 -10.33 -3.28
CA LEU A 144 -2.93 -9.82 -1.91
C LEU A 144 -4.36 -9.38 -1.53
N VAL A 145 -4.82 -9.78 -0.34
CA VAL A 145 -6.10 -9.34 0.23
C VAL A 145 -5.83 -8.69 1.56
N PHE A 146 -6.10 -7.38 1.63
CA PHE A 146 -5.91 -6.54 2.80
C PHE A 146 -7.26 -6.13 3.37
N GLN A 147 -7.42 -6.28 4.69
CA GLN A 147 -8.60 -5.86 5.43
C GLN A 147 -8.22 -4.87 6.53
N GLU A 148 -9.04 -3.86 6.73
CA GLU A 148 -8.92 -2.87 7.79
C GLU A 148 -10.25 -2.74 8.53
N TYR A 149 -10.24 -3.08 9.83
CA TYR A 149 -11.42 -3.16 10.68
C TYR A 149 -11.65 -1.90 11.52
N SER A 150 -10.60 -1.08 11.70
CA SER A 150 -10.73 0.21 12.37
C SER A 150 -9.86 1.20 11.63
N CYS A 151 -10.49 2.17 10.96
CA CYS A 151 -9.79 3.20 10.19
C CYS A 151 -9.84 4.52 10.95
N ALA A 152 -8.74 4.94 11.57
CA ALA A 152 -8.68 6.20 12.31
C ALA A 152 -9.05 7.42 11.46
N ILE A 153 -8.77 7.39 10.15
CA ILE A 153 -9.16 8.47 9.23
C ILE A 153 -10.68 8.51 9.06
N PHE A 154 -11.32 7.36 8.84
CA PHE A 154 -12.76 7.29 8.71
C PHE A 154 -13.44 7.84 9.97
N GLU A 155 -13.00 7.38 11.15
CA GLU A 155 -13.54 7.85 12.43
C GLU A 155 -13.34 9.35 12.64
N LYS A 156 -12.15 9.88 12.33
CA LYS A 156 -11.87 11.32 12.45
C LYS A 156 -12.73 12.16 11.50
N LEU A 157 -12.87 11.74 10.25
CA LEU A 157 -13.70 12.45 9.26
C LEU A 157 -15.19 12.38 9.61
N LYS A 158 -15.65 11.23 10.12
CA LYS A 158 -17.02 11.05 10.62
C LYS A 158 -17.29 11.93 11.84
N ALA A 159 -16.36 11.99 12.79
CA ALA A 159 -16.45 12.86 13.97
C ALA A 159 -16.46 14.35 13.58
N ALA A 160 -15.82 14.72 12.47
CA ALA A 160 -15.89 16.07 11.90
C ALA A 160 -17.21 16.38 11.15
N GLY A 161 -18.18 15.45 11.17
CA GLY A 161 -19.51 15.63 10.59
C GLY A 161 -19.61 15.40 9.09
N LEU A 162 -18.61 14.78 8.46
CA LEU A 162 -18.65 14.49 7.03
C LEU A 162 -19.55 13.27 6.72
N ASP A 163 -20.40 13.39 5.71
CA ASP A 163 -21.13 12.23 5.17
C ASP A 163 -20.22 11.44 4.22
N LEU A 164 -19.77 10.29 4.70
CA LEU A 164 -18.85 9.40 4.00
C LEU A 164 -19.57 8.38 3.10
N ARG A 165 -20.91 8.31 3.12
CA ARG A 165 -21.69 7.44 2.22
C ARG A 165 -21.65 7.95 0.77
N GLY A 166 -21.62 9.27 0.61
CA GLY A 166 -21.53 9.95 -0.69
C GLY A 166 -20.09 10.32 -1.11
N THR A 167 -19.17 10.43 -0.15
CA THR A 167 -17.78 10.87 -0.41
C THR A 167 -16.81 9.70 -0.24
N PRO A 168 -16.12 9.23 -1.29
CA PRO A 168 -15.39 7.97 -1.23
C PRO A 168 -14.06 8.15 -0.49
N CYS A 169 -14.03 8.07 0.84
CA CYS A 169 -12.78 8.08 1.61
C CYS A 169 -11.76 7.03 1.12
N GLY A 170 -12.23 5.93 0.51
CA GLY A 170 -11.41 4.95 -0.18
C GLY A 170 -10.54 5.51 -1.33
N ALA A 171 -10.84 6.71 -1.84
CA ALA A 171 -9.98 7.44 -2.77
C ALA A 171 -8.60 7.74 -2.16
N ILE A 172 -8.53 8.04 -0.86
CA ILE A 172 -7.26 8.18 -0.13
C ILE A 172 -6.45 6.88 -0.30
N CYS A 173 -7.06 5.73 0.02
CA CYS A 173 -6.41 4.43 -0.07
C CYS A 173 -5.97 4.10 -1.50
N PHE A 174 -6.83 4.30 -2.50
CA PHE A 174 -6.50 4.08 -3.91
C PHE A 174 -5.32 4.93 -4.37
N ALA A 175 -5.30 6.23 -4.04
CA ALA A 175 -4.19 7.10 -4.39
C ALA A 175 -2.90 6.65 -3.71
N ARG A 176 -2.98 6.28 -2.42
CA ARG A 176 -1.86 5.76 -1.63
C ARG A 176 -1.29 4.48 -2.25
N PHE A 177 -2.14 3.50 -2.54
CA PHE A 177 -1.73 2.24 -3.17
C PHE A 177 -1.21 2.45 -4.59
N GLY A 178 -1.80 3.37 -5.35
CA GLY A 178 -1.34 3.76 -6.68
C GLY A 178 0.11 4.27 -6.67
N GLN A 179 0.46 5.11 -5.70
CA GLN A 179 1.84 5.55 -5.52
C GLN A 179 2.75 4.37 -5.15
N ALA A 180 2.36 3.55 -4.17
CA ALA A 180 3.14 2.38 -3.75
C ALA A 180 3.42 1.41 -4.89
N MET A 181 2.41 1.11 -5.72
CA MET A 181 2.58 0.26 -6.91
C MET A 181 3.50 0.88 -7.95
N ARG A 182 3.41 2.19 -8.21
CA ARG A 182 4.32 2.89 -9.13
C ARG A 182 5.77 2.80 -8.65
N LYS A 183 6.01 3.10 -7.38
CA LYS A 183 7.34 3.00 -6.76
C LYS A 183 7.87 1.58 -6.80
N ALA A 184 7.02 0.60 -6.50
CA ALA A 184 7.37 -0.81 -6.54
C ALA A 184 7.48 -1.35 -7.98
N GLN A 185 7.14 -0.56 -9.01
CA GLN A 185 7.11 -0.98 -10.42
C GLN A 185 6.22 -2.21 -10.65
N ILE A 186 5.06 -2.24 -9.99
CA ILE A 186 4.09 -3.35 -10.05
C ILE A 186 2.85 -2.90 -10.84
N GLY A 187 2.49 -3.68 -11.86
CA GLY A 187 1.25 -3.52 -12.62
C GLY A 187 0.13 -4.40 -12.03
N CYS A 188 -0.55 -3.93 -11.00
CA CYS A 188 -1.59 -4.68 -10.30
C CYS A 188 -2.97 -4.02 -10.46
N ALA A 189 -4.01 -4.83 -10.61
CA ALA A 189 -5.38 -4.36 -10.51
C ALA A 189 -5.81 -4.26 -9.04
N ILE A 190 -6.53 -3.20 -8.66
CA ILE A 190 -7.07 -3.03 -7.31
C ILE A 190 -8.59 -3.02 -7.37
N SER A 191 -9.24 -3.72 -6.45
CA SER A 191 -10.66 -3.57 -6.14
C SER A 191 -10.87 -3.26 -4.66
N HIS A 192 -11.88 -2.44 -4.35
CA HIS A 192 -12.34 -2.15 -2.99
C HIS A 192 -13.68 -2.89 -2.80
N THR A 193 -13.61 -4.09 -2.22
CA THR A 193 -14.68 -5.09 -2.22
C THR A 193 -15.62 -4.98 -1.03
N LYS A 194 -15.17 -4.38 0.07
CA LYS A 194 -15.98 -4.03 1.25
C LYS A 194 -15.57 -2.64 1.73
N ARG A 195 -16.51 -1.89 2.31
CA ARG A 195 -16.32 -0.52 2.78
C ARG A 195 -16.63 -0.40 4.27
N MET A 196 -15.92 0.48 4.95
CA MET A 196 -16.12 0.71 6.40
C MET A 196 -17.60 0.95 6.76
N ASP A 197 -18.31 1.71 5.94
CA ASP A 197 -19.77 1.83 5.97
C ASP A 197 -20.31 1.35 4.61
N PRO A 198 -21.18 0.32 4.55
CA PRO A 198 -21.89 -0.32 5.66
C PRO A 198 -21.27 -1.60 6.22
N ASP A 199 -20.15 -2.11 5.66
CA ASP A 199 -19.69 -3.47 5.96
C ASP A 199 -18.92 -3.60 7.29
N GLY A 200 -18.58 -2.48 7.95
CA GLY A 200 -17.80 -2.44 9.18
C GLY A 200 -16.30 -2.70 8.99
N LEU A 201 -15.83 -2.78 7.74
CA LEU A 201 -14.41 -2.90 7.40
C LEU A 201 -14.15 -2.47 5.95
N CYS A 202 -12.94 -2.00 5.66
CA CYS A 202 -12.47 -1.83 4.29
C CYS A 202 -11.73 -3.09 3.83
N GLU A 203 -12.08 -3.65 2.67
CA GLU A 203 -11.34 -4.76 2.06
C GLU A 203 -10.84 -4.35 0.67
N PHE A 204 -9.53 -4.53 0.45
CA PHE A 204 -8.89 -4.29 -0.83
C PHE A 204 -8.28 -5.57 -1.36
N GLN A 205 -8.54 -5.86 -2.63
CA GLN A 205 -7.93 -6.99 -3.32
C GLN A 205 -7.02 -6.49 -4.44
N PHE A 206 -5.82 -7.04 -4.46
CA PHE A 206 -4.76 -6.74 -5.41
C PHE A 206 -4.51 -7.99 -6.24
N LEU A 207 -4.63 -7.89 -7.56
CA LEU A 207 -4.38 -8.98 -8.50
C LEU A 207 -3.21 -8.64 -9.43
N ASN A 208 -2.12 -9.40 -9.28
CA ASN A 208 -0.92 -9.32 -10.09
C ASN A 208 -0.98 -10.37 -11.21
N ARG A 209 -0.90 -9.94 -12.47
CA ARG A 209 -1.09 -10.77 -13.67
C ARG A 209 0.21 -11.38 -14.17
#